data_AF-A0A7C1JR56-F1
#
_entry.id   AF-A0A7C1JR56-F1
#
_cell.length_a   1.000
_cell.length_b   1.000
_cell.length_c   1.000
_cell.angle_alpha   90.00
_cell.angle_beta   90.00
_cell.angle_gamma   90.00
#
_symmetry.space_group_name_H-M   'P 1'
#
loop_
_entity.id
_entity.type
_entity.pdbx_description
1 polymer ?
#
loop_
_entity_poly.entity_id
_entity_poly.type
_entity_poly.pdbx_seq_one_letter_code
_entity_poly.pdbx_strand_id
1 'polypeptide(L)'
;MSAQADKVLVPQIEEPWWTIAGNPDLGKWNSEKQQPVDFAIWQAADGTWQLWSCIRNTNCGGNTRLFYRWEGRKLTDPDWKPIGIAMTADEQYGEAPGGLQAPFGVRLDDTYWMFYGNWHGICLARSRDGKTFQRVLDDKGSSQLFTEDTATMRANTRDPIVLPVGDKLYCYYTAYPNQQGAVYCRVGERAGTGDTLAKWGPSRIVAFGGQAGSGPYSAECPFVAARFGWYYLFRTQRYGRNAQSLVYRSRSLLDFGVNDDRYLVASLPVAAPEIIHHEGQDYIAALLPSLKGIQVARLKWVPQNTKQEQ
;
A
#
# COMPACT_ATOMS: atom_id res chain seq x y z
N MET A 1 24.94 5.11 -34.21
CA MET A 1 25.00 4.41 -32.93
C MET A 1 23.67 3.70 -32.74
N SER A 2 23.65 2.38 -32.82
CA SER A 2 22.42 1.60 -32.62
C SER A 2 21.97 1.74 -31.17
N ALA A 3 20.74 2.24 -30.97
CA ALA A 3 20.11 2.24 -29.66
C ALA A 3 19.98 0.78 -29.18
N GLN A 4 20.79 0.39 -28.20
CA GLN A 4 20.56 -0.85 -27.48
C GLN A 4 19.18 -0.73 -26.84
N ALA A 5 18.23 -1.57 -27.25
CA ALA A 5 16.90 -1.58 -26.66
C ALA A 5 17.04 -1.78 -25.13
N ASP A 6 16.49 -0.86 -24.34
CA ASP A 6 16.48 -0.96 -22.88
C ASP A 6 15.84 -2.29 -22.49
N LYS A 7 16.63 -3.22 -21.94
CA LYS A 7 16.13 -4.52 -21.48
C LYS A 7 14.97 -4.28 -20.49
N VAL A 8 13.85 -4.98 -20.69
CA VAL A 8 12.77 -5.00 -19.71
C VAL A 8 13.24 -5.79 -18.51
N LEU A 9 13.24 -5.17 -17.33
CA LEU A 9 13.53 -5.87 -16.07
C LEU A 9 12.22 -6.25 -15.40
N VAL A 10 12.18 -7.42 -14.78
CA VAL A 10 11.02 -7.93 -14.03
C VAL A 10 11.44 -8.31 -12.62
N PRO A 11 10.56 -8.10 -11.62
CA PRO A 11 10.84 -8.53 -10.26
C PRO A 11 10.81 -10.06 -10.17
N GLN A 12 11.80 -10.64 -9.50
CA GLN A 12 11.88 -12.05 -9.17
C GLN A 12 12.16 -12.20 -7.68
N ILE A 13 11.23 -12.88 -7.00
CA ILE A 13 11.37 -13.22 -5.58
C ILE A 13 12.53 -14.20 -5.42
N GLU A 14 13.43 -13.92 -4.48
CA GLU A 14 14.54 -14.79 -4.12
C GLU A 14 14.26 -15.43 -2.75
N GLU A 15 13.95 -16.72 -2.79
CA GLU A 15 13.75 -17.57 -1.62
C GLU A 15 15.03 -17.62 -0.75
N PRO A 16 14.90 -17.86 0.57
CA PRO A 16 13.67 -18.16 1.30
C PRO A 16 12.90 -16.91 1.76
N TRP A 17 11.59 -17.07 1.95
CA TRP A 17 10.80 -16.17 2.80
C TRP A 17 11.10 -16.36 4.29
N TRP A 18 10.98 -15.29 5.07
CA TRP A 18 10.86 -15.34 6.53
C TRP A 18 9.63 -14.55 6.99
N THR A 19 8.99 -15.02 8.05
CA THR A 19 7.81 -14.34 8.62
C THR A 19 8.28 -13.26 9.58
N ILE A 20 7.76 -12.04 9.43
CA ILE A 20 8.07 -10.92 10.33
C ILE A 20 6.93 -10.59 11.28
N ALA A 21 5.69 -10.92 10.94
CA ALA A 21 4.54 -10.66 11.81
C ALA A 21 3.51 -11.78 11.68
N GLY A 22 2.96 -12.24 12.81
CA GLY A 22 1.88 -13.23 12.87
C GLY A 22 0.50 -12.59 13.08
N ASN A 23 -0.50 -13.44 13.28
CA ASN A 23 -1.83 -13.00 13.71
C ASN A 23 -1.77 -12.49 15.17
N PRO A 24 -2.11 -11.21 15.46
CA PRO A 24 -1.91 -10.65 16.80
C PRO A 24 -2.96 -11.12 17.81
N ASP A 25 -2.63 -11.00 19.10
CA ASP A 25 -3.64 -11.00 20.17
C ASP A 25 -4.21 -9.58 20.33
N LEU A 26 -5.53 -9.45 20.15
CA LEU A 26 -6.32 -8.22 20.28
C LEU A 26 -7.13 -8.17 21.58
N GLY A 27 -6.94 -9.12 22.50
CA GLY A 27 -7.68 -9.25 23.73
C GLY A 27 -9.20 -9.36 23.48
N LYS A 28 -9.98 -8.42 24.03
CA LYS A 28 -11.45 -8.42 23.91
C LYS A 28 -11.96 -8.32 22.46
N TRP A 29 -11.12 -7.87 21.52
CA TRP A 29 -11.49 -7.75 20.10
C TRP A 29 -11.03 -8.94 19.24
N ASN A 30 -10.47 -9.98 19.87
CA ASN A 30 -10.13 -11.21 19.17
C ASN A 30 -11.33 -11.81 18.45
N SER A 31 -11.07 -12.37 17.27
CA SER A 31 -12.01 -13.14 16.47
C SER A 31 -11.27 -14.25 15.76
N GLU A 32 -11.87 -15.44 15.65
CA GLU A 32 -11.29 -16.58 14.93
C GLU A 32 -11.01 -16.25 13.45
N LYS A 33 -11.82 -15.34 12.88
CA LYS A 33 -11.74 -14.91 11.49
C LYS A 33 -10.76 -13.77 11.24
N GLN A 34 -10.13 -13.21 12.29
CA GLN A 34 -9.31 -12.03 12.13
C GLN A 34 -8.09 -12.31 11.24
N GLN A 35 -7.71 -11.33 10.43
CA GLN A 35 -6.62 -11.47 9.48
C GLN A 35 -5.80 -10.17 9.44
N PRO A 36 -4.49 -10.21 9.71
CA PRO A 36 -3.58 -9.15 9.29
C PRO A 36 -3.50 -9.17 7.76
N VAL A 37 -3.90 -8.06 7.15
CA VAL A 37 -3.86 -7.88 5.69
C VAL A 37 -3.02 -6.63 5.37
N ASP A 38 -3.50 -5.79 4.47
CA ASP A 38 -2.92 -4.52 4.04
C ASP A 38 -2.10 -3.84 5.15
N PHE A 39 -0.82 -3.61 4.87
CA PHE A 39 0.19 -3.19 5.83
C PHE A 39 1.14 -2.17 5.22
N ALA A 40 1.91 -1.51 6.08
CA ALA A 40 3.10 -0.77 5.67
C ALA A 40 4.29 -1.03 6.57
N ILE A 41 5.49 -0.97 5.97
CA ILE A 41 6.78 -1.15 6.65
C ILE A 41 7.68 0.06 6.42
N TRP A 42 8.25 0.60 7.50
CA TRP A 42 9.19 1.71 7.44
C TRP A 42 10.19 1.67 8.60
N GLN A 43 11.27 2.45 8.49
CA GLN A 43 12.23 2.63 9.58
C GLN A 43 11.90 3.89 10.40
N ALA A 44 11.70 3.74 11.70
CA ALA A 44 11.45 4.81 12.66
C ALA A 44 12.70 5.68 12.92
N ALA A 45 12.53 6.80 13.62
CA ALA A 45 13.58 7.78 13.85
C ALA A 45 14.77 7.22 14.67
N ASP A 46 14.51 6.25 15.54
CA ASP A 46 15.52 5.56 16.34
C ASP A 46 16.16 4.36 15.64
N GLY A 47 15.85 4.16 14.34
CA GLY A 47 16.41 3.11 13.52
C GLY A 47 15.70 1.76 13.61
N THR A 48 14.70 1.59 14.49
CA THR A 48 13.91 0.35 14.52
C THR A 48 12.96 0.29 13.32
N TRP A 49 12.62 -0.92 12.92
CA TRP A 49 11.65 -1.17 11.87
C TRP A 49 10.26 -1.26 12.45
N GLN A 50 9.29 -0.64 11.79
CA GLN A 50 7.88 -0.65 12.17
C GLN A 50 7.08 -1.36 11.08
N LEU A 51 6.09 -2.13 11.51
CA LEU A 51 5.03 -2.64 10.65
C LEU A 51 3.69 -2.27 11.27
N TRP A 52 2.83 -1.60 10.53
CA TRP A 52 1.42 -1.45 10.88
C TRP A 52 0.58 -2.21 9.88
N SER A 53 -0.38 -3.00 10.36
CA SER A 53 -1.32 -3.73 9.50
C SER A 53 -2.76 -3.44 9.89
N CYS A 54 -3.61 -3.34 8.88
CA CYS A 54 -5.05 -3.47 9.01
C CYS A 54 -5.40 -4.90 9.44
N ILE A 55 -5.94 -5.04 10.65
CA ILE A 55 -6.51 -6.30 11.11
C ILE A 55 -8.00 -6.24 10.81
N ARG A 56 -8.47 -7.07 9.88
CA ARG A 56 -9.90 -7.17 9.51
C ARG A 56 -10.60 -8.30 10.23
N ASN A 57 -11.93 -8.31 10.21
CA ASN A 57 -12.80 -9.31 10.84
C ASN A 57 -12.61 -9.43 12.35
N THR A 58 -12.23 -8.33 13.01
CA THR A 58 -12.10 -8.25 14.47
C THR A 58 -13.45 -8.02 15.14
N ASN A 59 -13.51 -8.15 16.46
CA ASN A 59 -14.70 -7.84 17.25
C ASN A 59 -14.72 -6.38 17.74
N CYS A 60 -14.02 -5.44 17.08
CA CYS A 60 -14.05 -4.02 17.45
C CYS A 60 -15.36 -3.29 17.09
N GLY A 61 -16.26 -3.94 16.36
CA GLY A 61 -17.52 -3.38 15.88
C GLY A 61 -17.40 -2.69 14.51
N GLY A 62 -18.53 -2.21 14.00
CA GLY A 62 -18.62 -1.54 12.70
C GLY A 62 -18.08 -2.38 11.53
N ASN A 63 -17.17 -1.80 10.74
CA ASN A 63 -16.51 -2.48 9.63
C ASN A 63 -15.38 -3.44 10.06
N THR A 64 -15.22 -3.68 11.37
CA THR A 64 -14.38 -4.72 11.99
C THR A 64 -12.87 -4.53 11.84
N ARG A 65 -12.40 -3.35 11.46
CA ARG A 65 -11.00 -3.06 11.18
C ARG A 65 -10.38 -2.09 12.19
N LEU A 66 -9.12 -2.36 12.52
CA LEU A 66 -8.24 -1.52 13.33
C LEU A 66 -6.80 -1.68 12.86
N PHE A 67 -5.88 -0.83 13.35
CA PHE A 67 -4.45 -1.00 13.12
C PHE A 67 -3.74 -1.62 14.32
N TYR A 68 -2.86 -2.56 14.03
CA TYR A 68 -1.95 -3.18 15.00
C TYR A 68 -0.50 -2.98 14.56
N ARG A 69 0.41 -2.81 15.52
CA ARG A 69 1.82 -2.51 15.30
C ARG A 69 2.75 -3.64 15.76
N TRP A 70 3.78 -3.89 14.97
CA TRP A 70 4.96 -4.68 15.31
C TRP A 70 6.23 -3.86 15.18
N GLU A 71 7.28 -4.27 15.90
CA GLU A 71 8.61 -3.63 15.86
C GLU A 71 9.72 -4.67 15.68
N GLY A 72 10.57 -4.45 14.68
CA GLY A 72 11.78 -5.23 14.41
C GLY A 72 13.04 -4.41 14.66
N ARG A 73 14.16 -5.09 14.99
CA ARG A 73 15.47 -4.42 15.09
C ARG A 73 16.11 -4.30 13.72
N LYS A 74 16.01 -5.35 12.90
CA LYS A 74 16.43 -5.36 11.49
C LYS A 74 15.28 -5.81 10.61
N LEU A 75 15.28 -5.36 9.35
CA LEU A 75 14.32 -5.80 8.35
C LEU A 75 14.32 -7.33 8.17
N THR A 76 15.49 -7.94 8.33
CA THR A 76 15.74 -9.37 8.11
C THR A 76 15.53 -10.22 9.36
N ASP A 77 15.21 -9.63 10.51
CA ASP A 77 14.89 -10.42 11.69
C ASP A 77 13.50 -11.06 11.49
N PRO A 78 13.31 -12.36 11.81
CA PRO A 78 11.98 -12.94 11.87
C PRO A 78 11.24 -12.48 13.14
N ASP A 79 9.94 -12.76 13.19
CA ASP A 79 9.12 -12.69 14.41
C ASP A 79 9.26 -11.36 15.18
N TRP A 80 8.99 -10.25 14.49
CA TRP A 80 9.03 -8.92 15.10
C TRP A 80 8.12 -8.84 16.30
N LYS A 81 8.52 -8.02 17.26
CA LYS A 81 7.83 -7.90 18.54
C LYS A 81 6.44 -7.31 18.31
N PRO A 82 5.35 -7.99 18.71
CA PRO A 82 4.02 -7.37 18.73
C PRO A 82 4.02 -6.24 19.77
N ILE A 83 3.51 -5.08 19.39
CA ILE A 83 3.44 -3.92 20.27
C ILE A 83 2.02 -3.74 20.81
N GLY A 84 1.02 -3.80 19.94
CA GLY A 84 -0.37 -3.59 20.34
C GLY A 84 -1.20 -2.89 19.26
N ILE A 85 -2.46 -2.64 19.62
CA ILE A 85 -3.37 -1.85 18.80
C ILE A 85 -2.82 -0.42 18.72
N ALA A 86 -2.49 0.00 17.50
CA ALA A 86 -1.86 1.29 17.23
C ALA A 86 -2.88 2.40 16.99
N MET A 87 -4.02 2.05 16.39
CA MET A 87 -5.09 3.00 16.10
C MET A 87 -6.43 2.27 15.92
N THR A 88 -7.49 2.87 16.45
CA THR A 88 -8.88 2.49 16.16
C THR A 88 -9.59 3.64 15.46
N ALA A 89 -10.61 3.34 14.67
CA ALA A 89 -11.44 4.36 14.05
C ALA A 89 -12.07 5.26 15.12
N ASP A 90 -12.22 6.53 14.79
CA ASP A 90 -12.79 7.54 15.68
C ASP A 90 -13.76 8.45 14.90
N GLU A 91 -15.04 8.27 15.21
CA GLU A 91 -16.14 8.94 14.52
C GLU A 91 -16.09 10.46 14.65
N GLN A 92 -15.46 10.97 15.72
CA GLN A 92 -15.33 12.42 15.93
C GLN A 92 -14.49 13.09 14.82
N TYR A 93 -13.66 12.31 14.11
CA TYR A 93 -12.83 12.78 12.99
C TYR A 93 -13.40 12.39 11.62
N GLY A 94 -14.65 11.91 11.58
CA GLY A 94 -15.34 11.51 10.35
C GLY A 94 -14.99 10.11 9.85
N GLU A 95 -14.36 9.28 10.68
CA GLU A 95 -14.01 7.89 10.33
C GLU A 95 -15.20 6.96 10.60
N ALA A 96 -15.46 6.00 9.70
CA ALA A 96 -16.50 5.01 9.97
C ALA A 96 -16.08 4.08 11.13
N PRO A 97 -17.00 3.67 12.02
CA PRO A 97 -16.72 2.68 13.05
C PRO A 97 -16.03 1.44 12.49
N GLY A 98 -14.90 1.06 13.07
CA GLY A 98 -14.08 -0.07 12.60
C GLY A 98 -13.63 0.05 11.13
N GLY A 99 -13.53 1.27 10.59
CA GLY A 99 -13.34 1.55 9.16
C GLY A 99 -11.90 1.76 8.70
N LEU A 100 -10.88 1.56 9.56
CA LEU A 100 -9.49 1.82 9.19
C LEU A 100 -8.97 0.79 8.17
N GLN A 101 -8.30 1.24 7.12
CA GLN A 101 -7.83 0.39 6.01
C GLN A 101 -6.42 0.78 5.56
N ALA A 102 -5.60 -0.23 5.23
CA ALA A 102 -4.36 -0.11 4.45
C ALA A 102 -3.51 1.12 4.81
N PRO A 103 -2.84 1.12 5.98
CA PRO A 103 -1.94 2.21 6.33
C PRO A 103 -0.75 2.22 5.38
N PHE A 104 -0.26 3.41 5.02
CA PHE A 104 0.97 3.61 4.26
C PHE A 104 1.82 4.69 4.90
N GLY A 105 2.98 4.29 5.42
CA GLY A 105 3.94 5.17 6.08
C GLY A 105 5.06 5.61 5.15
N VAL A 106 5.31 6.93 5.06
CA VAL A 106 6.45 7.49 4.32
C VAL A 106 7.10 8.60 5.13
N ARG A 107 8.44 8.60 5.17
CA ARG A 107 9.19 9.72 5.73
C ARG A 107 9.41 10.77 4.65
N LEU A 108 8.96 11.99 4.91
CA LEU A 108 9.25 13.17 4.11
C LEU A 108 9.97 14.17 5.02
N ASP A 109 11.24 14.44 4.73
CA ASP A 109 12.14 15.24 5.56
C ASP A 109 12.27 14.69 7.00
N ASP A 110 11.85 15.48 7.99
CA ASP A 110 11.90 15.20 9.43
C ASP A 110 10.56 14.65 9.97
N THR A 111 9.61 14.38 9.07
CA THR A 111 8.24 14.00 9.44
C THR A 111 7.84 12.69 8.77
N TYR A 112 7.23 11.82 9.56
CA TYR A 112 6.59 10.61 9.09
C TYR A 112 5.13 10.90 8.81
N TRP A 113 4.67 10.57 7.62
CA TRP A 113 3.29 10.72 7.19
C TRP A 113 2.67 9.35 6.99
N MET A 114 1.45 9.18 7.47
CA MET A 114 0.66 7.98 7.30
C MET A 114 -0.62 8.32 6.55
N PHE A 115 -0.76 7.75 5.37
CA PHE A 115 -1.99 7.76 4.59
C PHE A 115 -2.76 6.48 4.92
N TYR A 116 -4.07 6.57 5.06
CA TYR A 116 -4.89 5.39 5.36
C TYR A 116 -6.33 5.58 4.90
N GLY A 117 -7.06 4.50 4.65
CA GLY A 117 -8.50 4.57 4.39
C GLY A 117 -9.32 4.62 5.69
N ASN A 118 -10.44 5.34 5.69
CA ASN A 118 -11.39 5.38 6.81
C ASN A 118 -12.78 4.80 6.47
N TRP A 119 -12.87 3.98 5.42
CA TRP A 119 -14.08 3.47 4.75
C TRP A 119 -14.77 4.45 3.79
N HIS A 120 -14.62 5.76 4.01
CA HIS A 120 -15.23 6.80 3.18
C HIS A 120 -14.23 7.50 2.25
N GLY A 121 -12.96 7.58 2.64
CA GLY A 121 -11.93 8.32 1.94
C GLY A 121 -10.54 8.03 2.47
N ILE A 122 -9.55 8.67 1.84
CA ILE A 122 -8.17 8.66 2.34
C ILE A 122 -8.03 9.71 3.42
N CYS A 123 -7.41 9.34 4.53
CA CYS A 123 -7.10 10.17 5.68
C CYS A 123 -5.60 10.32 5.86
N LEU A 124 -5.23 11.22 6.77
CA LEU A 124 -3.84 11.54 7.07
C LEU A 124 -3.56 11.55 8.56
N ALA A 125 -2.41 10.98 8.92
CA ALA A 125 -1.79 11.13 10.22
C ALA A 125 -0.30 11.46 10.07
N ARG A 126 0.30 12.02 11.11
CA ARG A 126 1.71 12.40 11.13
C ARG A 126 2.40 11.98 12.42
N SER A 127 3.71 11.82 12.35
CA SER A 127 4.55 11.43 13.47
C SER A 127 5.95 12.04 13.34
N ARG A 128 6.58 12.30 14.49
CA ARG A 128 7.99 12.74 14.56
C ARG A 128 8.95 11.59 14.82
N ASP A 129 8.49 10.55 15.51
CA ASP A 129 9.29 9.36 15.84
C ASP A 129 9.09 8.20 14.84
N GLY A 130 8.03 8.26 14.03
CA GLY A 130 7.62 7.18 13.14
C GLY A 130 6.94 6.02 13.87
N LYS A 131 6.52 6.18 15.13
CA LYS A 131 5.93 5.12 15.97
C LYS A 131 4.59 5.52 16.57
N THR A 132 4.42 6.80 16.91
CA THR A 132 3.18 7.37 17.42
C THR A 132 2.65 8.40 16.44
N PHE A 133 1.48 8.11 15.88
CA PHE A 133 0.85 8.94 14.84
C PHE A 133 -0.34 9.70 15.40
N GLN A 134 -0.39 10.99 15.13
CA GLN A 134 -1.52 11.86 15.41
C GLN A 134 -2.26 12.14 14.10
N ARG A 135 -3.59 12.08 14.12
CA ARG A 135 -4.43 12.49 12.97
C ARG A 135 -4.17 13.94 12.60
N VAL A 136 -4.15 14.22 11.32
CA VAL A 136 -4.05 15.57 10.77
C VAL A 136 -5.46 15.98 10.39
N LEU A 137 -5.98 17.02 11.04
CA LEU A 137 -7.37 17.44 10.89
C LEU A 137 -7.47 18.69 10.02
N ASP A 138 -8.54 18.78 9.24
CA ASP A 138 -8.93 20.00 8.54
C ASP A 138 -9.66 20.99 9.46
N ASP A 139 -10.07 22.14 8.92
CA ASP A 139 -10.79 23.19 9.66
C ASP A 139 -12.17 22.73 10.19
N LYS A 140 -12.67 21.58 9.73
CA LYS A 140 -13.92 20.96 10.17
C LYS A 140 -13.69 19.85 11.19
N GLY A 141 -12.43 19.60 11.56
CA GLY A 141 -12.04 18.53 12.49
C GLY A 141 -12.01 17.14 11.84
N SER A 142 -12.04 17.02 10.51
CA SER A 142 -11.97 15.71 9.84
C SER A 142 -10.54 15.34 9.47
N SER A 143 -10.19 14.05 9.59
CA SER A 143 -8.90 13.53 9.13
C SER A 143 -8.84 13.23 7.62
N GLN A 144 -9.98 13.36 6.92
CA GLN A 144 -10.12 12.96 5.52
C GLN A 144 -9.51 13.99 4.55
N LEU A 145 -8.62 13.53 3.68
CA LEU A 145 -8.00 14.31 2.62
C LEU A 145 -8.87 14.39 1.35
N PHE A 146 -9.37 13.26 0.87
CA PHE A 146 -10.16 13.18 -0.35
C PHE A 146 -10.94 11.86 -0.45
N THR A 147 -11.89 11.80 -1.39
CA THR A 147 -12.68 10.61 -1.71
C THR A 147 -13.18 10.65 -3.16
N GLU A 148 -13.47 9.47 -3.72
CA GLU A 148 -14.26 9.27 -4.94
C GLU A 148 -15.76 9.01 -4.65
N ASP A 149 -16.18 9.03 -3.38
CA ASP A 149 -17.59 9.00 -3.01
C ASP A 149 -18.33 10.21 -3.60
N THR A 150 -19.58 9.99 -3.99
CA THR A 150 -20.52 11.05 -4.39
C THR A 150 -21.72 11.05 -3.46
N ALA A 151 -22.64 12.01 -3.63
CA ALA A 151 -23.88 12.07 -2.87
C ALA A 151 -24.72 10.79 -2.99
N THR A 152 -24.60 10.05 -4.11
CA THR A 152 -25.45 8.89 -4.43
C THR A 152 -24.67 7.58 -4.57
N MET A 153 -23.35 7.58 -4.36
CA MET A 153 -22.52 6.39 -4.57
C MET A 153 -21.34 6.35 -3.59
N ARG A 154 -21.11 5.16 -3.03
CA ARG A 154 -19.88 4.82 -2.31
C ARG A 154 -18.90 4.16 -3.26
N ALA A 155 -17.70 4.71 -3.33
CA ALA A 155 -16.59 4.20 -4.14
C ALA A 155 -15.59 3.39 -3.30
N ASN A 156 -15.65 3.46 -1.96
CA ASN A 156 -14.72 2.81 -1.02
C ASN A 156 -13.26 3.13 -1.37
N THR A 157 -12.95 4.42 -1.35
CA THR A 157 -11.62 4.96 -1.64
C THR A 157 -10.64 4.55 -0.54
N ARG A 158 -9.62 3.75 -0.86
CA ARG A 158 -8.72 3.12 0.12
C ARG A 158 -7.38 2.71 -0.49
N ASP A 159 -6.54 2.05 0.29
CA ASP A 159 -5.24 1.50 -0.10
C ASP A 159 -4.28 2.55 -0.68
N PRO A 160 -4.05 3.67 0.02
CA PRO A 160 -3.15 4.70 -0.47
C PRO A 160 -1.69 4.24 -0.44
N ILE A 161 -0.92 4.68 -1.43
CA ILE A 161 0.54 4.58 -1.54
C ILE A 161 1.00 5.91 -2.09
N VAL A 162 1.97 6.55 -1.42
CA VAL A 162 2.54 7.83 -1.86
C VAL A 162 3.97 7.65 -2.34
N LEU A 163 4.21 8.00 -3.60
CA LEU A 163 5.53 8.06 -4.19
C LEU A 163 5.97 9.53 -4.36
N PRO A 164 6.99 10.00 -3.59
CA PRO A 164 7.58 11.31 -3.83
C PRO A 164 8.47 11.28 -5.09
N VAL A 165 8.26 12.23 -6.00
CA VAL A 165 9.11 12.44 -7.20
C VAL A 165 9.33 13.93 -7.40
N GLY A 166 10.56 14.39 -7.16
CA GLY A 166 10.89 15.81 -7.20
C GLY A 166 10.13 16.60 -6.12
N ASP A 167 9.41 17.62 -6.56
CA ASP A 167 8.56 18.51 -5.74
C ASP A 167 7.09 18.01 -5.65
N LYS A 168 6.79 16.82 -6.18
CA LYS A 168 5.44 16.28 -6.24
C LYS A 168 5.30 14.98 -5.44
N LEU A 169 4.09 14.77 -4.96
CA LEU A 169 3.64 13.54 -4.33
C LEU A 169 2.61 12.88 -5.25
N TYR A 170 2.80 11.61 -5.57
CA TYR A 170 1.85 10.82 -6.35
C TYR A 170 1.18 9.82 -5.41
N CYS A 171 -0.09 10.07 -5.05
CA CYS A 171 -0.87 9.16 -4.23
C CYS A 171 -1.66 8.23 -5.15
N TYR A 172 -1.25 6.97 -5.21
CA TYR A 172 -1.98 5.90 -5.86
C TYR A 172 -2.94 5.25 -4.86
N TYR A 173 -4.12 4.86 -5.30
CA TYR A 173 -5.12 4.26 -4.41
C TYR A 173 -6.17 3.47 -5.20
N THR A 174 -6.88 2.61 -4.48
CA THR A 174 -8.01 1.84 -5.00
C THR A 174 -9.30 2.62 -4.80
N ALA A 175 -10.17 2.61 -5.81
CA ALA A 175 -11.60 2.87 -5.61
C ALA A 175 -12.40 2.02 -6.61
N TYR A 176 -13.65 1.70 -6.30
CA TYR A 176 -14.53 0.90 -7.17
C TYR A 176 -15.88 1.57 -7.50
N PRO A 177 -15.94 2.83 -7.94
CA PRO A 177 -17.21 3.45 -8.32
C PRO A 177 -17.96 2.55 -9.33
N ASN A 178 -19.27 2.39 -9.15
CA ASN A 178 -20.10 1.47 -9.95
C ASN A 178 -19.61 0.01 -9.97
N GLN A 179 -19.03 -0.46 -8.86
CA GLN A 179 -18.45 -1.80 -8.71
C GLN A 179 -17.27 -2.08 -9.67
N GLN A 180 -16.64 -1.04 -10.20
CA GLN A 180 -15.52 -1.15 -11.13
C GLN A 180 -14.22 -0.68 -10.48
N GLY A 181 -13.41 -1.64 -10.02
CA GLY A 181 -12.15 -1.38 -9.32
C GLY A 181 -11.06 -0.91 -10.27
N ALA A 182 -10.51 0.28 -10.00
CA ALA A 182 -9.38 0.84 -10.73
C ALA A 182 -8.31 1.37 -9.78
N VAL A 183 -7.06 1.47 -10.27
CA VAL A 183 -6.01 2.24 -9.61
C VAL A 183 -6.13 3.68 -10.06
N TYR A 184 -6.39 4.55 -9.10
CA TYR A 184 -6.41 5.99 -9.29
C TYR A 184 -5.09 6.60 -8.83
N CYS A 185 -4.78 7.78 -9.33
CA CYS A 185 -3.69 8.62 -8.83
C CYS A 185 -4.18 10.06 -8.66
N ARG A 186 -3.81 10.69 -7.55
CA ARG A 186 -3.87 12.14 -7.35
C ARG A 186 -2.46 12.68 -7.19
N VAL A 187 -2.20 13.81 -7.81
CA VAL A 187 -0.92 14.52 -7.70
C VAL A 187 -1.08 15.64 -6.68
N GLY A 188 -0.26 15.60 -5.64
CA GLY A 188 -0.12 16.66 -4.65
C GLY A 188 1.18 17.44 -4.87
N GLU A 189 1.15 18.74 -4.57
CA GLU A 189 2.38 19.53 -4.44
C GLU A 189 2.99 19.30 -3.08
N ARG A 190 4.29 19.03 -2.99
CA ARG A 190 4.96 18.96 -1.70
C ARG A 190 4.90 20.35 -1.07
N ALA A 191 3.98 20.53 -0.12
CA ALA A 191 4.08 21.64 0.82
C ALA A 191 5.50 21.58 1.42
N GLY A 192 6.15 22.73 1.56
CA GLY A 192 7.56 22.80 2.00
C GLY A 192 7.78 22.18 3.38
N THR A 193 8.88 22.56 4.05
CA THR A 193 9.14 22.08 5.41
C THR A 193 7.98 22.40 6.35
N GLY A 194 7.49 21.41 7.10
CA GLY A 194 6.56 21.64 8.19
C GLY A 194 5.43 20.63 8.31
N ASP A 195 4.37 21.10 8.94
CA ASP A 195 3.29 20.33 9.54
C ASP A 195 2.06 20.20 8.64
N THR A 196 2.17 20.61 7.38
CA THR A 196 1.07 20.61 6.40
C THR A 196 1.48 19.85 5.15
N LEU A 197 0.53 19.15 4.54
CA LEU A 197 0.75 18.43 3.28
C LEU A 197 0.04 19.10 2.11
N ALA A 198 0.35 18.58 0.93
CA ALA A 198 -0.16 18.97 -0.36
C ALA A 198 -1.67 19.25 -0.41
N LYS A 199 -2.05 20.26 -1.20
CA LYS A 199 -3.36 20.25 -1.87
C LYS A 199 -3.32 19.18 -2.96
N TRP A 200 -4.31 18.28 -2.97
CA TRP A 200 -4.40 17.19 -3.93
C TRP A 200 -5.18 17.63 -5.16
N GLY A 201 -4.62 17.37 -6.35
CA GLY A 201 -5.29 17.58 -7.63
C GLY A 201 -6.45 16.61 -7.89
N PRO A 202 -7.08 16.71 -9.08
CA PRO A 202 -8.15 15.81 -9.48
C PRO A 202 -7.66 14.35 -9.57
N SER A 203 -8.58 13.40 -9.41
CA SER A 203 -8.29 11.98 -9.59
C SER A 203 -8.11 11.62 -11.07
N ARG A 204 -7.22 10.67 -11.33
CA ARG A 204 -6.99 10.09 -12.66
C ARG A 204 -6.89 8.58 -12.55
N ILE A 205 -7.62 7.84 -13.37
CA ILE A 205 -7.40 6.40 -13.53
C ILE A 205 -6.05 6.20 -14.23
N VAL A 206 -5.17 5.44 -13.59
CA VAL A 206 -3.83 5.11 -14.13
C VAL A 206 -3.69 3.64 -14.50
N ALA A 207 -4.52 2.76 -13.93
CA ALA A 207 -4.63 1.36 -14.35
C ALA A 207 -6.06 0.83 -14.17
N PHE A 208 -6.61 0.18 -15.21
CA PHE A 208 -7.95 -0.42 -15.17
C PHE A 208 -8.12 -1.49 -16.25
N GLY A 209 -9.00 -2.47 -16.03
CA GLY A 209 -9.28 -3.52 -17.02
C GLY A 209 -8.07 -4.42 -17.28
N GLY A 210 -7.92 -4.85 -18.54
CA GLY A 210 -6.86 -5.77 -18.97
C GLY A 210 -6.99 -7.16 -18.36
N GLN A 211 -5.87 -7.88 -18.25
CA GLN A 211 -5.81 -9.20 -17.61
C GLN A 211 -6.19 -9.19 -16.13
N ALA A 212 -6.05 -8.06 -15.44
CA ALA A 212 -6.49 -7.91 -14.06
C ALA A 212 -8.03 -7.84 -13.92
N GLY A 213 -8.75 -7.54 -15.00
CA GLY A 213 -10.20 -7.38 -15.03
C GLY A 213 -10.69 -6.03 -14.48
N SER A 214 -12.02 -5.92 -14.37
CA SER A 214 -12.75 -4.70 -14.00
C SER A 214 -13.66 -4.86 -12.78
N GLY A 215 -13.60 -6.00 -12.08
CA GLY A 215 -14.41 -6.22 -10.88
C GLY A 215 -14.01 -5.29 -9.72
N PRO A 216 -14.82 -5.21 -8.65
CA PRO A 216 -14.57 -4.29 -7.54
C PRO A 216 -13.25 -4.54 -6.80
N TYR A 217 -12.72 -5.77 -6.91
CA TYR A 217 -11.45 -6.20 -6.31
C TYR A 217 -10.34 -6.48 -7.34
N SER A 218 -10.52 -6.04 -8.60
CA SER A 218 -9.51 -6.24 -9.65
C SER A 218 -8.29 -5.32 -9.49
N ALA A 219 -8.35 -4.30 -8.63
CA ALA A 219 -7.35 -3.25 -8.50
C ALA A 219 -6.97 -2.94 -7.04
N GLU A 220 -6.89 -3.96 -6.19
CA GLU A 220 -6.57 -3.79 -4.76
C GLU A 220 -5.08 -3.51 -4.53
N CYS A 221 -4.77 -2.91 -3.37
CA CYS A 221 -3.42 -2.68 -2.87
C CYS A 221 -2.41 -2.28 -3.95
N PRO A 222 -2.62 -1.15 -4.65
CA PRO A 222 -1.59 -0.64 -5.51
C PRO A 222 -0.30 -0.47 -4.70
N PHE A 223 0.84 -0.75 -5.30
CA PHE A 223 2.14 -0.33 -4.79
C PHE A 223 2.99 0.10 -5.98
N VAL A 224 3.69 1.24 -5.88
CA VAL A 224 4.52 1.75 -6.97
C VAL A 224 5.97 1.88 -6.53
N ALA A 225 6.86 1.15 -7.20
CA ALA A 225 8.30 1.21 -6.97
C ALA A 225 9.01 1.93 -8.13
N ALA A 226 9.82 2.93 -7.83
CA ALA A 226 10.73 3.56 -8.80
C ALA A 226 12.06 2.81 -8.85
N ARG A 227 12.40 2.19 -9.99
CA ARG A 227 13.64 1.41 -10.17
C ARG A 227 14.18 1.52 -11.59
N PHE A 228 15.49 1.72 -11.72
CA PHE A 228 16.22 1.76 -13.00
C PHE A 228 15.66 2.77 -14.02
N GLY A 229 15.10 3.90 -13.55
CA GLY A 229 14.47 4.91 -14.43
C GLY A 229 13.06 4.54 -14.88
N TRP A 230 12.43 3.53 -14.28
CA TRP A 230 11.06 3.09 -14.54
C TRP A 230 10.24 3.06 -13.26
N TYR A 231 8.92 3.07 -13.41
CA TYR A 231 7.96 2.87 -12.33
C TYR A 231 7.28 1.52 -12.53
N TYR A 232 7.17 0.75 -11.45
CA TYR A 232 6.54 -0.57 -11.42
C TYR A 232 5.32 -0.51 -10.52
N LEU A 233 4.13 -0.64 -11.11
CA LEU A 233 2.87 -0.77 -10.38
C LEU A 233 2.59 -2.25 -10.12
N PHE A 234 2.50 -2.62 -8.86
CA PHE A 234 1.96 -3.88 -8.39
C PHE A 234 0.47 -3.66 -8.13
N ARG A 235 -0.38 -4.49 -8.73
CA ARG A 235 -1.84 -4.41 -8.61
C ARG A 235 -2.33 -5.77 -8.15
N THR A 236 -2.90 -5.88 -6.96
CA THR A 236 -3.42 -7.16 -6.42
C THR A 236 -4.83 -7.45 -6.95
N GLN A 237 -5.09 -8.72 -7.30
CA GLN A 237 -6.42 -9.20 -7.70
C GLN A 237 -6.98 -10.22 -6.71
N ARG A 238 -6.11 -10.98 -6.05
CA ARG A 238 -6.49 -12.11 -5.19
C ARG A 238 -5.58 -12.20 -3.98
N TYR A 239 -6.17 -12.61 -2.86
CA TYR A 239 -5.51 -12.83 -1.58
C TYR A 239 -5.47 -14.33 -1.25
N GLY A 240 -4.65 -14.70 -0.27
CA GLY A 240 -4.61 -16.05 0.30
C GLY A 240 -3.82 -17.05 -0.54
N ARG A 241 -4.19 -18.33 -0.48
CA ARG A 241 -3.44 -19.43 -1.14
C ARG A 241 -3.20 -19.22 -2.63
N ASN A 242 -4.15 -18.57 -3.32
CA ASN A 242 -4.09 -18.31 -4.76
C ASN A 242 -3.84 -16.82 -5.05
N ALA A 243 -3.06 -16.17 -4.19
CA ALA A 243 -2.73 -14.75 -4.30
C ALA A 243 -2.13 -14.43 -5.67
N GLN A 244 -2.48 -13.26 -6.18
CA GLN A 244 -1.94 -12.75 -7.44
C GLN A 244 -1.83 -11.24 -7.39
N SER A 245 -0.66 -10.76 -7.81
CA SER A 245 -0.44 -9.37 -8.18
C SER A 245 0.19 -9.30 -9.57
N LEU A 246 -0.45 -8.58 -10.48
CA LEU A 246 0.12 -8.24 -11.78
C LEU A 246 1.05 -7.03 -11.63
N VAL A 247 2.14 -7.03 -12.40
CA VAL A 247 3.17 -5.98 -12.36
C VAL A 247 3.24 -5.27 -13.71
N TYR A 248 3.02 -3.96 -13.69
CA TYR A 248 3.04 -3.09 -14.85
C TYR A 248 4.24 -2.15 -14.78
N ARG A 249 4.96 -1.94 -15.88
CA ARG A 249 6.17 -1.09 -15.95
C ARG A 249 5.96 0.06 -16.91
N SER A 250 6.09 1.29 -16.43
CA SER A 250 5.91 2.51 -17.23
C SER A 250 6.98 3.57 -16.95
N ARG A 251 7.24 4.44 -17.91
CA ARG A 251 7.99 5.70 -17.67
C ARG A 251 7.08 6.84 -17.20
N SER A 252 5.77 6.69 -17.41
CA SER A 252 4.77 7.63 -16.95
C SER A 252 4.30 7.24 -15.55
N LEU A 253 4.29 8.20 -14.63
CA LEU A 253 3.67 8.05 -13.31
C LEU A 253 2.13 7.98 -13.39
N LEU A 254 1.54 8.34 -14.54
CA LEU A 254 0.10 8.52 -14.70
C LEU A 254 -0.51 7.60 -15.78
N ASP A 255 0.23 6.60 -16.25
CA ASP A 255 -0.25 5.63 -17.23
C ASP A 255 0.46 4.29 -17.06
N PHE A 256 -0.28 3.30 -16.56
CA PHE A 256 0.11 1.90 -16.45
C PHE A 256 -0.82 0.96 -17.25
N GLY A 257 -1.68 1.52 -18.12
CA GLY A 257 -2.58 0.76 -18.99
C GLY A 257 -4.04 0.83 -18.55
N VAL A 258 -4.91 1.37 -19.41
CA VAL A 258 -6.35 1.51 -19.16
C VAL A 258 -7.09 0.74 -20.25
N ASN A 259 -7.72 -0.37 -19.87
CA ASN A 259 -8.33 -1.37 -20.76
C ASN A 259 -7.35 -2.13 -21.66
N ASP A 260 -6.06 -2.13 -21.34
CA ASP A 260 -5.03 -2.87 -22.06
C ASP A 260 -3.90 -3.33 -21.11
N ASP A 261 -3.05 -4.24 -21.59
CA ASP A 261 -1.90 -4.80 -20.86
C ASP A 261 -0.55 -4.34 -21.45
N ARG A 262 -0.49 -3.19 -22.15
CA ARG A 262 0.73 -2.78 -22.88
C ARG A 262 1.95 -2.54 -21.98
N TYR A 263 1.71 -2.34 -20.69
CA TYR A 263 2.75 -2.18 -19.67
C TYR A 263 2.93 -3.43 -18.79
N LEU A 264 2.14 -4.49 -18.96
CA LEU A 264 2.23 -5.70 -18.15
C LEU A 264 3.56 -6.42 -18.41
N VAL A 265 4.33 -6.69 -17.36
CA VAL A 265 5.64 -7.33 -17.48
C VAL A 265 5.77 -8.62 -16.66
N ALA A 266 4.98 -8.81 -15.59
CA ALA A 266 5.03 -10.00 -14.76
C ALA A 266 3.71 -10.27 -13.99
N SER A 267 3.60 -11.49 -13.47
CA SER A 267 2.61 -11.89 -12.46
C SER A 267 3.35 -12.52 -11.29
N LEU A 268 3.10 -12.04 -10.06
CA LEU A 268 3.69 -12.59 -8.84
C LEU A 268 2.64 -13.30 -7.98
N PRO A 269 2.98 -14.42 -7.33
CA PRO A 269 2.06 -15.18 -6.48
C PRO A 269 1.95 -14.59 -5.06
N VAL A 270 1.75 -13.28 -4.96
CA VAL A 270 1.70 -12.52 -3.71
C VAL A 270 0.51 -11.55 -3.70
N ALA A 271 0.09 -11.14 -2.51
CA ALA A 271 -0.97 -10.14 -2.30
C ALA A 271 -0.44 -9.00 -1.43
N ALA A 272 -0.91 -7.78 -1.73
CA ALA A 272 -0.52 -6.54 -1.07
C ALA A 272 1.01 -6.39 -0.90
N PRO A 273 1.81 -6.53 -1.98
CA PRO A 273 3.26 -6.47 -1.85
C PRO A 273 3.76 -5.04 -1.61
N GLU A 274 4.74 -4.88 -0.72
CA GLU A 274 5.55 -3.66 -0.62
C GLU A 274 7.00 -3.94 -1.00
N ILE A 275 7.61 -3.03 -1.77
CA ILE A 275 9.02 -3.11 -2.14
C ILE A 275 9.84 -2.17 -1.27
N ILE A 276 10.80 -2.73 -0.54
CA ILE A 276 11.63 -2.01 0.43
C ILE A 276 13.07 -2.02 -0.08
N HIS A 277 13.66 -0.84 -0.29
CA HIS A 277 15.09 -0.73 -0.55
C HIS A 277 15.85 -0.54 0.75
N HIS A 278 16.79 -1.42 1.05
CA HIS A 278 17.63 -1.28 2.25
C HIS A 278 19.02 -1.85 1.99
N GLU A 279 20.05 -1.07 2.34
CA GLU A 279 21.46 -1.48 2.24
C GLU A 279 21.86 -2.03 0.85
N GLY A 280 21.34 -1.41 -0.22
CA GLY A 280 21.64 -1.81 -1.60
C GLY A 280 20.87 -3.04 -2.10
N GLN A 281 20.00 -3.63 -1.27
CA GLN A 281 19.15 -4.77 -1.61
C GLN A 281 17.68 -4.34 -1.67
N ASP A 282 16.96 -4.83 -2.67
CA ASP A 282 15.50 -4.76 -2.68
C ASP A 282 14.91 -5.97 -1.96
N TYR A 283 13.90 -5.73 -1.14
CA TYR A 283 13.10 -6.75 -0.48
C TYR A 283 11.66 -6.60 -0.93
N ILE A 284 10.93 -7.70 -0.86
CA ILE A 284 9.48 -7.72 -1.05
C ILE A 284 8.85 -8.24 0.23
N ALA A 285 7.96 -7.45 0.82
CA ALA A 285 7.06 -7.88 1.87
C ALA A 285 5.73 -8.27 1.25
N ALA A 286 5.06 -9.29 1.77
CA ALA A 286 3.75 -9.74 1.31
C ALA A 286 2.98 -10.48 2.40
N LEU A 287 1.69 -10.66 2.19
CA LEU A 287 0.85 -11.48 3.08
C LEU A 287 1.26 -12.95 3.02
N LEU A 288 1.18 -13.65 4.17
CA LEU A 288 1.22 -15.11 4.20
C LEU A 288 0.02 -15.67 3.41
N PRO A 289 0.17 -16.81 2.69
CA PRO A 289 -0.94 -17.46 1.99
C PRO A 289 -2.12 -17.84 2.89
N SER A 290 -1.90 -18.00 4.20
CA SER A 290 -2.92 -18.26 5.22
C SER A 290 -3.71 -17.02 5.63
N LEU A 291 -3.24 -15.81 5.28
CA LEU A 291 -3.71 -14.52 5.79
C LEU A 291 -3.60 -14.41 7.32
N LYS A 292 -2.59 -15.07 7.89
CA LYS A 292 -2.28 -15.06 9.33
C LYS A 292 -0.91 -14.45 9.63
N GLY A 293 -0.43 -13.57 8.77
CA GLY A 293 0.81 -12.83 8.99
C GLY A 293 1.37 -12.18 7.73
N ILE A 294 2.54 -11.56 7.89
CA ILE A 294 3.33 -10.89 6.86
C ILE A 294 4.71 -11.54 6.81
N GLN A 295 5.20 -11.75 5.60
CA GLN A 295 6.51 -12.33 5.31
C GLN A 295 7.33 -11.40 4.41
N VAL A 296 8.65 -11.56 4.46
CA VAL A 296 9.61 -10.82 3.64
C VAL A 296 10.55 -11.80 2.94
N ALA A 297 10.93 -11.48 1.71
CA ALA A 297 11.99 -12.16 0.97
C ALA A 297 12.88 -11.12 0.27
N ARG A 298 14.05 -11.56 -0.18
CA ARG A 298 14.86 -10.74 -1.09
C ARG A 298 14.16 -10.66 -2.44
N LEU A 299 14.35 -9.54 -3.13
CA LEU A 299 13.85 -9.30 -4.48
C LEU A 299 15.01 -8.95 -5.39
N LYS A 300 15.09 -9.59 -6.55
CA LYS A 300 16.02 -9.20 -7.61
C LYS A 300 15.27 -8.78 -8.86
N TRP A 301 15.96 -8.03 -9.71
CA TRP A 301 15.43 -7.56 -10.98
C TRP A 301 16.21 -8.21 -12.11
N VAL A 302 15.54 -9.05 -12.88
CA VAL A 302 16.16 -9.85 -13.95
C VAL A 302 15.62 -9.41 -15.31
N PRO A 303 16.40 -9.54 -16.39
CA PRO A 303 15.87 -9.36 -17.74
C PRO A 303 14.65 -10.25 -17.95
N GLN A 304 13.60 -9.69 -18.54
CA GLN A 304 12.46 -10.44 -18.98
C GLN A 304 12.95 -11.45 -20.02
N ASN A 305 12.82 -12.73 -19.72
CA ASN A 305 13.11 -13.77 -20.70
C ASN A 305 12.04 -13.65 -21.79
N THR A 306 12.40 -13.10 -22.94
CA THR A 306 11.63 -13.30 -24.17
C THR A 306 11.68 -14.80 -24.45
N LYS A 307 10.64 -15.54 -24.08
CA LYS A 307 10.39 -16.82 -24.73
C LYS A 307 10.22 -16.49 -26.21
N GLN A 308 11.18 -16.91 -27.03
CA GLN A 308 10.92 -17.07 -28.45
C GLN A 308 9.77 -18.08 -28.54
N GLU A 309 8.65 -17.63 -29.09
CA GLU A 309 7.57 -18.52 -29.51
C GLU A 309 8.19 -19.58 -30.45
N GLN A 310 8.07 -20.84 -30.06
CA GLN A 310 8.18 -21.98 -30.97
C GLN A 310 6.77 -22.44 -31.30
#